data_AF-A0A428QX19-F1
#
_entry.id   AF-A0A428QX19-F1
#
_cell.length_a   1.000
_cell.length_b   1.000
_cell.length_c   1.000
_cell.angle_alpha   90.00
_cell.angle_beta   90.00
_cell.angle_gamma   90.00
#
_symmetry.space_group_name_H-M   'P 1'
#
loop_
_entity.id
_entity.type
_entity.pdbx_description
1 polymer ?
#
loop_
_entity_poly.entity_id
_entity_poly.type
_entity_poly.pdbx_seq_one_letter_code
_entity_poly.pdbx_strand_id
1 'polypeptide(L)'
;MTAYFYEPLDKLRREIRLAKLLPKGTAPDISISLSKASLNDDLEFTALSYTWGDAQDTMPITVNGCPFQATRNLVSALRQLQEDNKTVTLWIDAICIQQSNNAEKSWQIQLMKEIFEEATTTVIWLGEDPESAAIMQAFSRISQKGLSWDNNIWDTPDTVEWLQSSPELLGSPLGGPAQAAINKLLNLDHWFRFWCLQEFLVSRDITVACGNS
;
A
#
# COMPACT_ATOMS: atom_id res chain seq x y z
N MET A 1 -10.48 11.45 -18.92
CA MET A 1 -10.65 12.79 -18.30
C MET A 1 -10.35 12.69 -16.80
N THR A 2 -9.07 12.61 -16.41
CA THR A 2 -8.68 12.41 -14.99
C THR A 2 -7.85 13.58 -14.41
N ALA A 3 -7.72 14.70 -15.14
CA ALA A 3 -6.81 15.78 -14.77
C ALA A 3 -7.41 16.91 -13.93
N TYR A 4 -8.74 16.97 -13.75
CA TYR A 4 -9.39 18.20 -13.25
C TYR A 4 -9.21 18.48 -11.76
N PHE A 5 -8.82 17.49 -10.95
CA PHE A 5 -8.71 17.66 -9.49
C PHE A 5 -7.28 17.52 -8.95
N TYR A 6 -6.29 17.30 -9.82
CA TYR A 6 -4.88 17.20 -9.44
C TYR A 6 -4.21 18.56 -9.52
N GLU A 7 -3.88 19.14 -8.37
CA GLU A 7 -3.00 20.30 -8.32
C GLU A 7 -1.55 19.89 -8.64
N PRO A 8 -0.80 20.62 -9.49
CA PRO A 8 0.58 20.28 -9.80
C PRO A 8 1.48 20.21 -8.57
N LEU A 9 2.35 19.20 -8.54
CA LEU A 9 3.36 19.00 -7.51
C LEU A 9 4.69 19.64 -7.91
N ASP A 10 5.36 20.26 -6.94
CA ASP A 10 6.71 20.79 -7.10
C ASP A 10 7.77 19.73 -6.77
N LYS A 11 8.49 19.27 -7.81
CA LYS A 11 9.56 18.29 -7.69
C LYS A 11 10.74 18.78 -6.83
N LEU A 12 11.09 20.07 -6.90
CA LEU A 12 12.21 20.62 -6.13
C LEU A 12 11.90 20.66 -4.64
N ARG A 13 10.64 20.85 -4.30
CA ARG A 13 10.13 20.77 -2.93
C ARG A 13 9.80 19.35 -2.49
N ARG A 14 10.03 18.34 -3.34
CA ARG A 14 9.68 16.93 -3.07
C ARG A 14 8.22 16.80 -2.60
N GLU A 15 7.31 17.52 -3.29
CA GLU A 15 5.90 17.49 -2.93
C GLU A 15 5.27 16.13 -3.27
N ILE A 16 4.39 15.67 -2.40
CA ILE A 16 3.50 14.52 -2.57
C ILE A 16 2.06 14.97 -2.34
N ARG A 17 1.09 14.14 -2.75
CA ARG A 17 -0.30 14.30 -2.32
C ARG A 17 -0.61 13.32 -1.20
N LEU A 18 -1.40 13.76 -0.24
CA LEU A 18 -2.00 12.92 0.79
C LEU A 18 -3.50 12.88 0.57
N ALA A 19 -4.06 11.68 0.63
CA ALA A 19 -5.48 11.38 0.52
C ALA A 19 -6.13 11.40 1.92
N LYS A 20 -6.92 12.42 2.20
CA LYS A 20 -7.74 12.53 3.40
C LYS A 20 -9.05 11.79 3.18
N LEU A 21 -9.11 10.55 3.67
CA LEU A 21 -10.30 9.71 3.66
C LEU A 21 -11.29 10.21 4.73
N LEU A 22 -12.47 10.65 4.29
CA LEU A 22 -13.49 11.22 5.16
C LEU A 22 -14.19 10.15 6.01
N PRO A 23 -14.74 10.52 7.19
CA PRO A 23 -15.38 9.57 8.11
C PRO A 23 -16.59 8.85 7.50
N LYS A 24 -16.96 7.69 8.09
CA LYS A 24 -18.18 6.96 7.74
C LYS A 24 -19.42 7.85 7.94
N GLY A 25 -20.46 7.57 7.16
CA GLY A 25 -21.70 8.36 7.20
C GLY A 25 -21.62 9.71 6.48
N THR A 26 -20.45 10.09 5.95
CA THR A 26 -20.37 11.11 4.91
C THR A 26 -20.86 10.49 3.59
N ALA A 27 -21.83 11.14 2.94
CA ALA A 27 -22.25 10.75 1.60
C ALA A 27 -21.40 11.49 0.57
N PRO A 28 -20.84 10.82 -0.45
CA PRO A 28 -20.89 9.38 -0.73
C PRO A 28 -19.97 8.52 0.15
N ASP A 29 -20.31 7.21 0.25
CA ASP A 29 -19.69 6.17 1.11
C ASP A 29 -18.17 6.29 1.26
N ILE A 30 -17.46 6.43 0.13
CA ILE A 30 -16.02 6.69 0.10
C ILE A 30 -15.75 8.03 -0.56
N SER A 31 -15.32 8.99 0.25
CA SER A 31 -14.98 10.35 -0.15
C SER A 31 -13.57 10.70 0.31
N ILE A 32 -12.76 11.21 -0.62
CA ILE A 32 -11.37 11.58 -0.39
C ILE A 32 -11.18 13.04 -0.79
N SER A 33 -10.43 13.79 0.03
CA SER A 33 -9.85 15.06 -0.39
C SER A 33 -8.33 14.95 -0.51
N LEU A 34 -7.75 15.51 -1.57
CA LEU A 34 -6.30 15.55 -1.75
C LEU A 34 -5.74 16.84 -1.18
N SER A 35 -4.63 16.73 -0.45
CA SER A 35 -3.81 17.88 -0.03
C SER A 35 -2.35 17.67 -0.40
N LYS A 36 -1.65 18.74 -0.78
CA LYS A 36 -0.21 18.70 -1.00
C LYS A 36 0.56 18.71 0.32
N ALA A 37 1.67 18.01 0.36
CA ALA A 37 2.62 17.98 1.48
C ALA A 37 4.04 17.86 0.91
N SER A 38 5.07 18.21 1.68
CA SER A 38 6.48 18.01 1.30
C SER A 38 7.11 16.94 2.18
N LEU A 39 7.86 16.01 1.56
CA LEU A 39 8.68 15.05 2.29
C LEU A 39 9.86 15.68 3.07
N ASN A 40 10.04 17.00 2.98
CA ASN A 40 11.01 17.73 3.79
C ASN A 40 10.39 18.29 5.09
N ASP A 41 9.07 18.21 5.22
CA ASP A 41 8.33 18.61 6.43
C ASP A 41 8.12 17.40 7.34
N ASP A 42 7.72 17.64 8.59
CA ASP A 42 7.29 16.58 9.50
C ASP A 42 5.83 16.18 9.15
N LEU A 43 5.64 14.96 8.68
CA LEU A 43 4.37 14.47 8.15
C LEU A 43 3.82 13.31 9.00
N GLU A 44 2.54 13.39 9.33
CA GLU A 44 1.79 12.27 9.91
C GLU A 44 0.79 11.71 8.89
N PHE A 45 1.07 10.51 8.39
CA PHE A 45 0.20 9.81 7.44
C PHE A 45 0.44 8.30 7.47
N THR A 46 -0.54 7.56 6.96
CA THR A 46 -0.43 6.11 6.77
C THR A 46 -0.23 5.80 5.29
N ALA A 47 0.81 5.06 4.94
CA ALA A 47 0.97 4.56 3.58
C ALA A 47 0.15 3.28 3.39
N LEU A 48 -0.59 3.18 2.28
CA LEU A 48 -1.37 1.99 1.95
C LEU A 48 -0.69 1.20 0.84
N SER A 49 -0.25 0.00 1.17
CA SER A 49 0.22 -1.02 0.25
C SER A 49 -0.89 -2.03 0.00
N TYR A 50 -1.22 -2.35 -1.26
CA TYR A 50 -2.32 -3.28 -1.55
C TYR A 50 -2.19 -3.98 -2.92
N THR A 51 -2.83 -5.15 -3.06
CA THR A 51 -2.97 -5.80 -4.38
C THR A 51 -3.91 -5.00 -5.27
N TRP A 52 -3.50 -4.64 -6.48
CA TRP A 52 -4.38 -3.87 -7.37
C TRP A 52 -5.65 -4.65 -7.76
N GLY A 53 -5.59 -5.98 -7.81
CA GLY A 53 -6.69 -6.84 -8.21
C GLY A 53 -6.97 -6.79 -9.72
N ASP A 54 -8.17 -7.17 -10.14
CA ASP A 54 -8.61 -7.01 -11.52
C ASP A 54 -8.83 -5.52 -11.85
N ALA A 55 -8.03 -4.98 -12.76
CA ALA A 55 -8.12 -3.59 -13.20
C ALA A 55 -9.45 -3.23 -13.90
N GLN A 56 -10.23 -4.23 -14.33
CA GLN A 56 -11.56 -4.05 -14.92
C GLN A 56 -12.69 -4.09 -13.87
N ASP A 57 -12.43 -4.65 -12.69
CA ASP A 57 -13.42 -4.68 -11.60
C ASP A 57 -13.27 -3.42 -10.72
N THR A 58 -13.88 -2.33 -11.18
CA THR A 58 -13.83 -1.04 -10.51
C THR A 58 -15.15 -0.65 -9.85
N MET A 59 -15.06 0.13 -8.79
CA MET A 59 -16.17 0.77 -8.09
C MET A 59 -15.95 2.29 -8.04
N PRO A 60 -17.01 3.10 -8.19
CA PRO A 60 -16.89 4.54 -8.12
C PRO A 60 -16.66 5.00 -6.67
N ILE A 61 -15.69 5.89 -6.49
CA ILE A 61 -15.47 6.69 -5.29
C ILE A 61 -15.44 8.17 -5.66
N THR A 62 -15.40 9.05 -4.65
CA THR A 62 -15.28 10.51 -4.88
C THR A 62 -13.92 11.01 -4.42
N VAL A 63 -13.22 11.73 -5.30
CA VAL A 63 -11.94 12.40 -5.01
C VAL A 63 -12.08 13.88 -5.34
N ASN A 64 -11.92 14.77 -4.35
CA ASN A 64 -12.11 16.21 -4.51
C ASN A 64 -13.46 16.56 -5.18
N GLY A 65 -14.54 15.86 -4.80
CA GLY A 65 -15.88 16.05 -5.38
C GLY A 65 -16.07 15.47 -6.78
N CYS A 66 -15.04 14.86 -7.38
CA CYS A 66 -15.10 14.28 -8.72
C CYS A 66 -15.21 12.73 -8.66
N PRO A 67 -15.95 12.10 -9.59
CA PRO A 67 -15.97 10.64 -9.70
C PRO A 67 -14.59 10.07 -10.06
N PHE A 68 -14.19 9.01 -9.37
CA PHE A 68 -12.96 8.26 -9.63
C PHE A 68 -13.26 6.75 -9.61
N GLN A 69 -12.69 6.00 -10.56
CA GLN A 69 -12.83 4.54 -10.60
C GLN A 69 -11.66 3.91 -9.85
N ALA A 70 -11.93 3.37 -8.68
CA ALA A 70 -10.97 2.60 -7.89
C ALA A 70 -11.25 1.11 -8.08
N THR A 71 -10.22 0.26 -8.05
CA THR A 71 -10.45 -1.20 -8.08
C THR A 71 -11.26 -1.63 -6.85
N ARG A 72 -12.04 -2.70 -6.97
CA ARG A 72 -12.85 -3.24 -5.85
C ARG A 72 -12.00 -3.49 -4.61
N ASN A 73 -10.77 -3.97 -4.80
CA ASN A 73 -9.87 -4.24 -3.67
C ASN A 73 -9.44 -2.96 -2.96
N LEU A 74 -9.12 -1.89 -3.69
CA LEU A 74 -8.83 -0.59 -3.07
C LEU A 74 -10.04 -0.05 -2.32
N VAL A 75 -11.24 -0.18 -2.87
CA VAL A 75 -12.47 0.27 -2.19
C VAL A 75 -12.71 -0.51 -0.89
N SER A 76 -12.44 -1.83 -0.88
CA SER A 76 -12.51 -2.63 0.35
C SER A 76 -11.50 -2.16 1.40
N ALA A 77 -10.23 -1.94 0.98
CA ALA A 77 -9.20 -1.39 1.86
C ALA A 77 -9.61 -0.05 2.48
N LEU A 78 -10.14 0.87 1.65
CA LEU A 78 -10.60 2.17 2.11
C LEU A 78 -11.75 2.05 3.11
N ARG A 79 -12.71 1.14 2.91
CA ARG A 79 -13.80 0.92 3.87
C ARG A 79 -13.31 0.46 5.24
N GLN A 80 -12.30 -0.41 5.26
CA GLN A 80 -11.71 -0.88 6.51
C GLN A 80 -10.89 0.20 7.22
N LEU A 81 -10.21 1.05 6.45
CA LEU A 81 -9.47 2.19 7.01
C LEU A 81 -10.38 3.36 7.40
N GLN A 82 -11.65 3.36 7.00
CA GLN A 82 -12.57 4.45 7.30
C GLN A 82 -13.03 4.40 8.77
N GLU A 83 -12.75 5.47 9.51
CA GLU A 83 -13.20 5.63 10.89
C GLU A 83 -14.56 6.34 10.96
N ASP A 84 -15.31 6.15 12.05
CA ASP A 84 -16.66 6.71 12.20
C ASP A 84 -16.68 8.23 12.37
N ASN A 85 -15.69 8.80 13.08
CA ASN A 85 -15.71 10.21 13.48
C ASN A 85 -14.40 10.95 13.17
N LYS A 86 -13.50 10.34 12.39
CA LYS A 86 -12.17 10.89 12.14
C LYS A 86 -11.78 10.73 10.67
N THR A 87 -11.12 11.77 10.15
CA THR A 87 -10.48 11.71 8.84
C THR A 87 -9.16 10.97 8.97
N VAL A 88 -8.91 10.03 8.06
CA VAL A 88 -7.65 9.28 7.99
C VAL A 88 -6.80 9.84 6.86
N THR A 89 -5.56 10.24 7.17
CA THR A 89 -4.61 10.75 6.18
C THR A 89 -3.80 9.60 5.61
N LEU A 90 -3.99 9.31 4.33
CA LEU A 90 -3.37 8.19 3.64
C LEU A 90 -2.43 8.67 2.54
N TRP A 91 -1.41 7.89 2.22
CA TRP A 91 -0.76 7.92 0.91
C TRP A 91 -1.10 6.64 0.16
N ILE A 92 -1.62 6.80 -1.06
CA ILE A 92 -2.11 5.70 -1.90
C ILE A 92 -1.63 5.99 -3.32
N ASP A 93 -0.75 5.17 -3.87
CA ASP A 93 -0.12 5.38 -5.19
C ASP A 93 -1.15 5.63 -6.31
N ALA A 94 -2.24 4.86 -6.36
CA ALA A 94 -3.28 4.96 -7.39
C ALA A 94 -4.08 6.28 -7.34
N ILE A 95 -4.09 6.98 -6.20
CA ILE A 95 -4.89 8.19 -5.96
C ILE A 95 -4.01 9.44 -5.77
N CYS A 96 -2.84 9.30 -5.16
CA CYS A 96 -1.96 10.43 -4.83
C CYS A 96 -1.06 10.81 -6.00
N ILE A 97 -0.73 9.83 -6.85
CA ILE A 97 0.04 10.05 -8.08
C ILE A 97 -0.94 10.24 -9.24
N GLN A 98 -0.73 11.28 -10.04
CA GLN A 98 -1.48 11.47 -11.28
C GLN A 98 -1.04 10.43 -12.32
N GLN A 99 -1.69 9.26 -12.33
CA GLN A 99 -1.31 8.09 -13.12
C GLN A 99 -1.23 8.35 -14.64
N SER A 100 -1.96 9.33 -15.16
CA SER A 100 -1.95 9.72 -16.59
C SER A 100 -0.82 10.69 -16.96
N ASN A 101 -0.11 11.27 -15.98
CA ASN A 101 1.01 12.17 -16.19
C ASN A 101 2.33 11.39 -16.00
N ASN A 102 2.89 10.86 -17.09
CA ASN A 102 4.10 10.06 -17.05
C ASN A 102 5.31 10.81 -16.46
N ALA A 103 5.39 12.14 -16.66
CA ALA A 103 6.45 12.93 -16.08
C ALA A 103 6.32 12.95 -14.56
N GLU A 104 5.14 13.27 -14.02
CA GLU A 104 4.87 13.22 -12.58
C GLU A 104 5.08 11.83 -11.99
N LYS A 105 4.44 10.83 -12.59
CA LYS A 105 4.51 9.44 -12.17
C LYS A 105 5.95 8.95 -12.05
N SER A 106 6.80 9.24 -13.03
CA SER A 106 8.19 8.75 -13.04
C SER A 106 9.00 9.24 -11.84
N TRP A 107 8.85 10.51 -11.45
CA TRP A 107 9.60 11.03 -10.30
C TRP A 107 8.92 10.79 -8.96
N GLN A 108 7.59 10.60 -8.92
CA GLN A 108 6.90 10.14 -7.71
C GLN A 108 7.28 8.68 -7.38
N ILE A 109 7.41 7.80 -8.38
CA ILE A 109 7.89 6.42 -8.19
C ILE A 109 9.29 6.42 -7.57
N GLN A 110 10.16 7.34 -7.99
CA GLN A 110 11.51 7.49 -7.42
C GLN A 110 11.49 7.92 -5.94
N LEU A 111 10.39 8.50 -5.44
CA LEU A 111 10.22 8.91 -4.06
C LEU A 111 9.50 7.86 -3.20
N MET A 112 9.02 6.76 -3.78
CA MET A 112 8.21 5.78 -3.05
C MET A 112 8.95 5.25 -1.82
N LYS A 113 10.26 4.99 -1.93
CA LYS A 113 11.09 4.61 -0.80
C LYS A 113 10.91 5.55 0.39
N GLU A 114 11.23 6.81 0.17
CA GLU A 114 11.20 7.81 1.22
C GLU A 114 9.78 8.05 1.72
N ILE A 115 8.76 7.90 0.87
CA ILE A 115 7.35 8.01 1.29
C ILE A 115 7.00 6.92 2.31
N PHE A 116 7.37 5.67 2.05
CA PHE A 116 7.10 4.57 2.99
C PHE A 116 7.99 4.63 4.25
N GLU A 117 9.23 5.12 4.12
CA GLU A 117 10.13 5.35 5.27
C GLU A 117 9.66 6.48 6.19
N GLU A 118 9.03 7.53 5.64
CA GLU A 118 8.49 8.67 6.40
C GLU A 118 7.05 8.45 6.89
N ALA A 119 6.34 7.44 6.37
CA ALA A 119 5.00 7.12 6.85
C ALA A 119 5.02 6.75 8.34
N THR A 120 4.04 7.24 9.10
CA THR A 120 3.90 6.92 10.53
C THR A 120 3.64 5.44 10.71
N THR A 121 2.79 4.87 9.85
CA THR A 121 2.47 3.46 9.78
C THR A 121 2.24 3.09 8.32
N THR A 122 2.59 1.87 7.95
CA THR A 122 2.20 1.29 6.66
C THR A 122 1.17 0.20 6.86
N VAL A 123 0.06 0.31 6.15
CA VAL A 123 -0.97 -0.73 6.11
C VAL A 123 -0.77 -1.57 4.86
N ILE A 124 -0.61 -2.88 5.04
CA ILE A 124 -0.60 -3.85 3.94
C ILE A 124 -1.96 -4.52 3.87
N TRP A 125 -2.72 -4.19 2.83
CA TRP A 125 -4.03 -4.76 2.55
C TRP A 125 -3.92 -5.89 1.53
N LEU A 126 -4.20 -7.11 2.00
CA LEU A 126 -4.05 -8.32 1.19
C LEU A 126 -5.33 -8.70 0.42
N GLY A 127 -6.46 -8.08 0.76
CA GLY A 127 -7.77 -8.37 0.18
C GLY A 127 -8.69 -9.17 1.10
N GLU A 128 -9.88 -9.46 0.60
CA GLU A 128 -10.92 -10.20 1.31
C GLU A 128 -10.85 -11.73 1.10
N ASP A 129 -9.93 -12.19 0.25
CA ASP A 129 -9.77 -13.60 -0.07
C ASP A 129 -9.34 -14.39 1.19
N PRO A 130 -9.94 -15.56 1.51
CA PRO A 130 -9.54 -16.41 2.63
C PRO A 130 -8.04 -16.74 2.68
N GLU A 131 -7.37 -16.78 1.52
CA GLU A 131 -5.94 -17.03 1.40
C GLU A 131 -5.08 -15.85 1.88
N SER A 132 -5.65 -14.65 1.96
CA SER A 132 -5.03 -13.43 2.51
C SER A 132 -4.67 -13.61 3.99
N ALA A 133 -5.47 -14.35 4.75
CA ALA A 133 -5.21 -14.65 6.16
C ALA A 133 -3.93 -15.47 6.35
N ALA A 134 -3.62 -16.36 5.41
CA ALA A 134 -2.40 -17.17 5.47
C ALA A 134 -1.16 -16.37 5.03
N ILE A 135 -1.31 -15.38 4.14
CA ILE A 135 -0.25 -14.41 3.81
C ILE A 135 0.05 -13.49 5.01
N MET A 136 -0.99 -13.01 5.70
CA MET A 136 -0.86 -12.23 6.94
C MET A 136 -0.07 -13.00 8.01
N GLN A 137 -0.36 -14.29 8.21
CA GLN A 137 0.39 -15.12 9.15
C GLN A 137 1.88 -15.24 8.79
N ALA A 138 2.22 -15.24 7.50
CA ALA A 138 3.61 -15.25 7.04
C ALA A 138 4.33 -13.93 7.36
N PHE A 139 3.72 -12.79 7.02
CA PHE A 139 4.30 -11.47 7.34
C PHE A 139 4.48 -11.24 8.85
N SER A 140 3.50 -11.67 9.68
CA SER A 140 3.61 -11.57 11.14
C SER A 140 4.76 -12.39 11.73
N ARG A 141 5.15 -13.49 11.09
CA ARG A 141 6.33 -14.28 11.52
C ARG A 141 7.65 -13.63 11.10
N ILE A 142 7.66 -12.97 9.94
CA ILE A 142 8.82 -12.22 9.45
C ILE A 142 9.09 -11.01 10.37
N SER A 143 8.05 -10.25 10.74
CA SER A 143 8.18 -9.10 11.65
C SER A 143 8.64 -9.50 13.06
N GLN A 144 8.08 -10.57 13.64
CA GLN A 144 8.45 -11.06 14.97
C GLN A 144 9.92 -11.49 15.11
N LYS A 145 10.57 -11.85 14.00
CA LYS A 145 11.99 -12.22 14.00
C LYS A 145 12.95 -11.03 13.99
N GLY A 146 12.42 -9.80 13.97
CA GLY A 146 13.23 -8.59 14.18
C GLY A 146 14.30 -8.38 13.10
N LEU A 147 14.02 -8.79 11.86
CA LEU A 147 14.93 -8.55 10.74
C LEU A 147 14.90 -7.07 10.35
N SER A 148 15.70 -6.26 11.04
CA SER A 148 16.08 -4.93 10.56
C SER A 148 17.19 -5.10 9.53
N TRP A 149 16.95 -4.71 8.28
CA TRP A 149 17.91 -4.92 7.21
C TRP A 149 18.61 -3.62 6.83
N ASP A 150 19.93 -3.57 7.07
CA ASP A 150 20.78 -2.48 6.63
C ASP A 150 20.90 -2.45 5.09
N ASN A 151 20.37 -1.37 4.50
CA ASN A 151 20.75 -0.71 3.23
C ASN A 151 21.30 -1.56 2.07
N ASN A 152 20.41 -2.11 1.21
CA ASN A 152 20.50 -2.08 -0.27
C ASN A 152 19.43 -2.92 -1.03
N ILE A 153 18.26 -3.18 -0.43
CA ILE A 153 17.24 -4.08 -1.03
C ILE A 153 16.38 -3.41 -2.13
N TRP A 154 16.56 -2.11 -2.36
CA TRP A 154 15.82 -1.40 -3.40
C TRP A 154 16.10 -1.93 -4.82
N ASP A 155 17.22 -2.65 -5.01
CA ASP A 155 17.72 -3.04 -6.34
C ASP A 155 17.87 -4.56 -6.61
N THR A 156 17.41 -5.47 -5.74
CA THR A 156 17.79 -6.90 -5.92
C THR A 156 16.63 -7.89 -6.13
N PRO A 157 16.63 -8.69 -7.22
CA PRO A 157 15.84 -9.92 -7.36
C PRO A 157 16.01 -10.99 -6.25
N ASP A 158 16.88 -10.73 -5.27
CA ASP A 158 17.29 -11.63 -4.18
C ASP A 158 16.25 -11.82 -3.07
N THR A 159 15.17 -11.03 -3.01
CA THR A 159 14.16 -11.16 -1.92
C THR A 159 13.40 -12.48 -1.97
N VAL A 160 13.06 -12.96 -3.16
CA VAL A 160 12.39 -14.25 -3.37
C VAL A 160 13.36 -15.40 -3.10
N GLU A 161 14.58 -15.29 -3.61
CA GLU A 161 15.63 -16.29 -3.41
C GLU A 161 16.03 -16.39 -1.92
N TRP A 162 16.06 -15.25 -1.23
CA TRP A 162 16.25 -15.18 0.22
C TRP A 162 15.11 -15.82 1.02
N LEU A 163 13.83 -15.50 0.70
CA LEU A 163 12.67 -16.13 1.33
C LEU A 163 12.68 -17.65 1.12
N GLN A 164 13.07 -18.10 -0.07
CA GLN A 164 13.24 -19.53 -0.39
C GLN A 164 14.42 -20.16 0.36
N SER A 165 15.51 -19.40 0.58
CA SER A 165 16.71 -19.85 1.29
C SER A 165 16.60 -19.83 2.82
N SER A 166 15.54 -19.20 3.36
CA SER A 166 15.30 -19.05 4.81
C SER A 166 14.03 -19.79 5.27
N PRO A 167 13.93 -21.13 5.07
CA PRO A 167 12.74 -21.92 5.39
C PRO A 167 12.35 -21.88 6.88
N GLU A 168 13.28 -21.56 7.77
CA GLU A 168 13.01 -21.34 9.20
C GLU A 168 12.17 -20.09 9.48
N LEU A 169 12.17 -19.06 8.62
CA LEU A 169 11.26 -17.91 8.72
C LEU A 169 9.81 -18.30 8.41
N LEU A 170 9.64 -19.32 7.59
CA LEU A 170 8.34 -19.88 7.17
C LEU A 170 7.83 -20.94 8.18
N GLY A 171 8.74 -21.50 8.99
CA GLY A 171 8.49 -22.51 10.01
C GLY A 171 8.43 -23.92 9.43
N SER A 172 9.13 -24.88 10.04
CA SER A 172 9.17 -26.28 9.58
C SER A 172 7.94 -27.11 10.01
N PRO A 173 7.57 -28.21 9.29
CA PRO A 173 7.85 -28.51 7.89
C PRO A 173 6.73 -27.96 7.00
N LEU A 174 7.12 -27.58 5.77
CA LEU A 174 6.35 -27.13 4.61
C LEU A 174 5.05 -27.93 4.37
N GLY A 175 4.03 -27.67 5.18
CA GLY A 175 2.75 -28.36 5.10
C GLY A 175 1.64 -27.49 5.65
N GLY A 176 0.71 -27.11 4.76
CA GLY A 176 -0.52 -26.41 5.13
C GLY A 176 -0.67 -25.01 4.53
N PRO A 177 -1.68 -24.26 4.99
CA PRO A 177 -2.13 -23.00 4.37
C PRO A 177 -1.06 -21.91 4.27
N ALA A 178 -0.15 -21.82 5.25
CA ALA A 178 0.91 -20.82 5.25
C ALA A 178 1.91 -21.01 4.10
N GLN A 179 2.31 -22.26 3.80
CA GLN A 179 3.21 -22.53 2.68
C GLN A 179 2.52 -22.27 1.33
N ALA A 180 1.25 -22.64 1.22
CA ALA A 180 0.45 -22.34 0.04
C ALA A 180 0.32 -20.82 -0.17
N ALA A 181 0.15 -20.05 0.91
CA ALA A 181 0.06 -18.60 0.86
C ALA A 181 1.38 -17.90 0.54
N ILE A 182 2.51 -18.36 1.08
CA ILE A 182 3.84 -17.87 0.71
C ILE A 182 4.13 -18.23 -0.75
N ASN A 183 3.91 -19.47 -1.16
CA ASN A 183 4.07 -19.86 -2.56
C ASN A 183 3.14 -19.07 -3.47
N LYS A 184 1.91 -18.76 -3.04
CA LYS A 184 0.99 -17.89 -3.78
C LYS A 184 1.52 -16.46 -3.81
N LEU A 185 2.02 -15.89 -2.72
CA LEU A 185 2.65 -14.57 -2.70
C LEU A 185 3.85 -14.53 -3.65
N LEU A 186 4.71 -15.55 -3.59
CA LEU A 186 5.81 -15.82 -4.52
C LEU A 186 5.34 -16.22 -5.93
N ASN A 187 4.03 -16.34 -6.19
CA ASN A 187 3.42 -16.62 -7.48
C ASN A 187 2.46 -15.50 -7.97
N LEU A 188 2.07 -14.54 -7.13
CA LEU A 188 1.36 -13.31 -7.52
C LEU A 188 2.22 -12.53 -8.50
N ASP A 189 1.64 -11.68 -9.34
CA ASP A 189 2.41 -10.97 -10.37
C ASP A 189 3.73 -10.40 -9.82
N HIS A 190 4.82 -10.59 -10.56
CA HIS A 190 6.19 -10.25 -10.14
C HIS A 190 6.32 -8.81 -9.61
N TRP A 191 5.49 -7.89 -10.10
CA TRP A 191 5.36 -6.53 -9.60
C TRP A 191 4.88 -6.46 -8.15
N PHE A 192 3.87 -7.25 -7.77
CA PHE A 192 3.34 -7.30 -6.40
C PHE A 192 4.38 -7.80 -5.38
N ARG A 193 5.24 -8.74 -5.81
CA ARG A 193 6.28 -9.35 -4.95
C ARG A 193 7.35 -8.38 -4.50
N PHE A 194 7.73 -7.45 -5.38
CA PHE A 194 8.86 -6.57 -5.13
C PHE A 194 8.43 -5.37 -4.29
N TRP A 195 7.30 -4.74 -4.62
CA TRP A 195 6.88 -3.50 -4.00
C TRP A 195 6.27 -3.70 -2.61
N CYS A 196 5.30 -4.60 -2.42
CA CYS A 196 4.73 -4.82 -1.07
C CYS A 196 5.76 -5.27 -0.05
N LEU A 197 6.76 -6.05 -0.47
CA LEU A 197 7.85 -6.47 0.41
C LEU A 197 8.83 -5.33 0.68
N GLN A 198 9.17 -4.50 -0.31
CA GLN A 198 9.99 -3.30 -0.08
C GLN A 198 9.29 -2.32 0.87
N GLU A 199 8.01 -2.08 0.64
CA GLU A 199 7.16 -1.22 1.47
C GLU A 199 7.04 -1.76 2.90
N PHE A 200 6.82 -3.08 3.06
CA PHE A 200 6.91 -3.75 4.35
C PHE A 200 8.28 -3.52 5.01
N LEU A 201 9.38 -3.73 4.29
CA LEU A 201 10.72 -3.73 4.87
C LEU A 201 11.23 -2.35 5.27
N VAL A 202 10.78 -1.27 4.63
CA VAL A 202 11.26 0.10 4.92
C VAL A 202 10.39 0.85 5.94
N SER A 203 9.24 0.31 6.30
CA SER A 203 8.27 1.00 7.14
C SER A 203 8.66 0.99 8.62
N ARG A 204 8.50 2.13 9.30
CA ARG A 204 8.79 2.27 10.73
C ARG A 204 7.85 1.44 11.61
N ASP A 205 6.58 1.42 11.24
CA ASP A 205 5.51 0.65 11.88
C ASP A 205 4.63 0.01 10.80
N ILE A 206 4.21 -1.23 11.00
CA ILE A 206 3.52 -2.02 9.97
C ILE A 206 2.29 -2.68 10.57
N THR A 207 1.16 -2.45 9.93
CA THR A 207 -0.09 -3.17 10.17
C THR A 207 -0.44 -3.99 8.94
N VAL A 208 -0.52 -5.31 9.08
CA VAL A 208 -1.02 -6.18 8.01
C VAL A 208 -2.52 -6.43 8.26
N ALA A 209 -3.35 -6.23 7.24
CA ALA A 209 -4.80 -6.34 7.31
C ALA A 209 -5.36 -7.18 6.13
N CYS A 210 -6.41 -7.95 6.42
CA CYS A 210 -7.15 -8.72 5.41
C CYS A 210 -8.56 -9.07 5.90
N GLY A 211 -9.49 -9.31 4.97
CA GLY A 211 -10.85 -9.74 5.29
C GLY A 211 -11.76 -8.66 5.91
N ASN A 212 -12.97 -9.06 6.29
CA ASN A 212 -14.04 -8.16 6.75
C ASN A 212 -14.14 -8.02 8.28
N SER A 213 -13.05 -8.25 9.01
CA SER A 213 -13.07 -8.28 10.48
C SER A 213 -12.55 -6.99 11.09
#